data_AF-A0A358D339-F1
#
_entry.id   AF-A0A358D339-F1
#
_cell.length_a   1.000
_cell.length_b   1.000
_cell.length_c   1.000
_cell.angle_alpha   90.00
_cell.angle_beta   90.00
_cell.angle_gamma   90.00
#
_symmetry.space_group_name_H-M   'P 1'
#
loop_
_entity.id
_entity.type
_entity.pdbx_description
1 polymer ?
#
loop_
_entity_poly.entity_id
_entity_poly.type
_entity_poly.pdbx_seq_one_letter_code
_entity_poly.pdbx_strand_id
1 'polypeptide(L)' 'MTIRRAAHFVPGANEKMLNKSLETAADALILDLEDAVTPENKDSARVTVSDWLEHVDFGRQERV' A
#
# COMPACT_ATOMS: atom_id res chain seq x y z
N MET A 1 -9.51 -6.74 -19.55
CA MET A 1 -8.36 -7.04 -18.66
C MET A 1 -7.38 -5.90 -18.85
N THR A 2 -7.28 -5.00 -17.88
CA THR A 2 -6.37 -3.84 -17.97
C THR A 2 -4.94 -4.33 -17.73
N ILE A 3 -3.99 -3.93 -18.57
CA ILE A 3 -2.58 -4.31 -18.41
C ILE A 3 -2.02 -3.55 -17.21
N ARG A 4 -1.45 -4.27 -16.23
CA ARG A 4 -0.65 -3.68 -15.13
C ARG A 4 0.77 -3.46 -15.64
N ARG A 5 1.13 -2.22 -15.93
CA ARG A 5 2.48 -1.85 -16.41
C ARG A 5 3.46 -1.72 -15.26
N ALA A 6 2.98 -1.32 -14.10
CA ALA A 6 3.77 -1.17 -12.88
C ALA A 6 2.95 -1.51 -11.64
N ALA A 7 3.54 -2.31 -10.74
CA ALA A 7 3.07 -2.55 -9.39
C ALA A 7 4.09 -1.97 -8.40
N HIS A 8 3.64 -1.08 -7.52
CA HIS A 8 4.52 -0.42 -6.55
C HIS A 8 4.35 -1.02 -5.16
N PHE A 9 5.43 -1.62 -4.64
CA PHE A 9 5.49 -2.12 -3.28
C PHE A 9 5.71 -0.97 -2.30
N VAL A 10 4.85 -0.87 -1.29
CA VAL A 10 4.83 0.21 -0.30
C VAL A 10 4.88 -0.43 1.10
N PRO A 11 5.84 -0.06 1.96
CA PRO A 11 5.91 -0.61 3.32
C PRO A 11 4.65 -0.24 4.13
N GLY A 12 3.90 -1.25 4.60
CA GLY A 12 2.63 -1.06 5.32
C GLY A 12 2.77 -0.37 6.67
N ALA A 13 3.96 -0.41 7.27
CA ALA A 13 4.26 0.28 8.53
C ALA A 13 4.50 1.80 8.38
N ASN A 14 4.41 2.36 7.17
CA ASN A 14 4.72 3.77 6.92
C ASN A 14 3.56 4.51 6.25
N GLU A 15 2.68 5.07 7.06
CA GLU A 15 1.49 5.82 6.63
C GLU A 15 1.80 6.98 5.67
N LYS A 16 2.94 7.66 5.86
CA LYS A 16 3.38 8.72 4.95
C LYS A 16 3.66 8.19 3.54
N MET A 17 4.26 6.99 3.44
CA MET A 17 4.52 6.35 2.15
C MET A 17 3.23 5.80 1.53
N LEU A 18 2.32 5.24 2.33
CA LEU A 18 0.99 4.83 1.88
C LEU A 18 0.25 5.99 1.21
N ASN A 19 0.14 7.13 1.89
CA ASN A 19 -0.53 8.32 1.34
C ASN A 19 0.13 8.84 0.06
N LYS A 20 1.47 8.92 0.03
CA LYS A 20 2.20 9.37 -1.16
C LYS A 20 2.11 8.40 -2.35
N SER A 21 1.89 7.12 -2.08
CA SER A 21 1.81 6.11 -3.15
C SER A 21 0.62 6.33 -4.09
N LEU A 22 -0.45 6.97 -3.61
CA LEU A 22 -1.62 7.37 -4.39
C LEU A 22 -1.29 8.39 -5.48
N GLU A 23 -0.26 9.22 -5.27
CA GLU A 23 0.18 10.23 -6.23
C GLU A 23 1.00 9.63 -7.39
N THR A 24 1.38 8.35 -7.30
CA THR A 24 2.29 7.70 -8.25
C THR A 24 1.61 7.32 -9.56
N ALA A 25 2.44 7.01 -10.57
CA ALA A 25 2.00 6.49 -11.86
C ALA A 25 1.66 5.00 -11.91
N ALA A 26 1.82 4.28 -10.81
CA ALA A 26 1.61 2.85 -10.75
C ALA A 26 0.14 2.49 -11.04
N ASP A 27 -0.04 1.34 -11.69
CA ASP A 27 -1.37 0.80 -11.99
C ASP A 27 -1.92 0.00 -10.80
N ALA A 28 -1.02 -0.54 -9.96
CA ALA A 28 -1.34 -1.26 -8.72
C ALA A 28 -0.40 -0.85 -7.58
N LEU A 29 -0.93 -0.86 -6.37
CA LEU A 29 -0.17 -0.68 -5.12
C LEU A 29 -0.19 -2.00 -4.36
N ILE A 30 0.97 -2.45 -3.87
CA ILE A 30 1.11 -3.64 -3.05
C ILE A 30 1.56 -3.18 -1.67
N LEU A 31 0.67 -3.27 -0.69
CA LEU A 31 0.93 -2.86 0.68
C LEU A 31 1.66 -4.00 1.40
N ASP A 32 2.95 -3.82 1.62
CA ASP A 32 3.82 -4.87 2.11
C ASP A 32 3.75 -5.02 3.63
N LEU A 33 3.50 -6.24 4.08
CA LEU A 33 3.47 -6.66 5.49
C LEU A 33 4.56 -7.69 5.81
N GLU A 34 5.40 -8.02 4.82
CA GLU A 34 6.43 -9.05 4.91
C GLU A 34 7.82 -8.43 5.02
N ASP A 35 8.60 -8.38 3.93
CA ASP A 35 10.03 -8.13 3.98
C ASP A 35 10.40 -6.67 4.22
N ALA A 36 9.53 -5.71 3.85
CA ALA A 36 9.73 -4.30 4.16
C ALA A 36 9.29 -3.92 5.60
N VAL A 37 8.82 -4.86 6.41
CA VAL A 37 8.36 -4.63 7.78
C VAL A 37 9.18 -5.46 8.76
N THR A 38 9.79 -4.79 9.76
CA THR A 38 10.54 -5.52 10.79
C THR A 38 9.61 -6.45 11.59
N PRO A 39 10.11 -7.57 12.13
CA PRO A 39 9.27 -8.53 12.85
C PRO A 39 8.43 -7.91 13.96
N GLU A 40 8.98 -6.93 14.68
CA GLU A 40 8.33 -6.24 15.82
C GLU A 40 7.19 -5.32 15.36
N ASN A 41 7.22 -4.87 14.11
CA ASN A 41 6.26 -3.94 13.54
C ASN A 41 5.16 -4.62 12.72
N LYS A 42 5.15 -5.96 12.61
CA LYS A 42 4.14 -6.66 11.79
C LYS A 42 2.72 -6.45 12.30
N ASP A 43 2.53 -6.42 13.61
CA ASP A 43 1.19 -6.23 14.19
C ASP A 43 0.71 -4.79 13.99
N SER A 44 1.57 -3.79 14.24
CA SER A 44 1.24 -2.38 14.01
C SER A 44 1.00 -2.09 12.53
N ALA A 45 1.81 -2.65 11.63
CA ALA A 45 1.64 -2.49 10.18
C ALA A 45 0.27 -2.99 9.68
N ARG A 46 -0.23 -4.11 10.23
CA ARG A 46 -1.58 -4.60 9.88
C ARG A 46 -2.67 -3.62 10.29
N VAL A 47 -2.57 -3.04 11.48
CA VAL A 47 -3.52 -2.03 11.96
C VAL A 47 -3.45 -0.78 11.08
N THR A 48 -2.24 -0.25 10.84
CA THR A 48 -2.04 0.92 9.97
C THR A 48 -2.60 0.72 8.57
N VAL A 49 -2.33 -0.43 7.94
CA VAL A 49 -2.88 -0.75 6.62
C VAL A 49 -4.40 -0.87 6.65
N SER A 50 -4.97 -1.55 7.64
CA SER A 50 -6.42 -1.70 7.78
C SER A 50 -7.11 -0.33 7.91
N ASP A 51 -6.64 0.49 8.85
CA ASP A 51 -7.20 1.82 9.10
C ASP A 51 -7.06 2.72 7.87
N TRP A 52 -5.92 2.65 7.19
CA TRP A 52 -5.69 3.40 5.96
C TRP A 52 -6.62 2.98 4.81
N LEU A 53 -6.85 1.67 4.65
CA LEU A 53 -7.74 1.12 3.62
C LEU A 53 -9.20 1.56 3.79
N GLU A 54 -9.64 1.81 5.02
CA GLU A 54 -11.00 2.31 5.31
C GLU A 54 -11.24 3.74 4.81
N HIS A 55 -10.18 4.55 4.71
CA HIS A 55 -10.29 5.99 4.47
C HIS A 55 -9.78 6.44 3.10
N VAL A 56 -9.27 5.52 2.28
CA VAL A 56 -8.57 5.86 1.04
C VAL A 56 -9.44 5.77 -0.22
N ASP A 57 -9.22 6.73 -1.12
CA ASP A 57 -9.64 6.65 -2.51
C ASP A 57 -8.44 6.34 -3.43
N PHE A 58 -8.41 5.12 -3.98
CA PHE A 58 -7.39 4.66 -4.92
C PHE A 58 -7.48 5.32 -6.31
N GLY A 59 -8.58 6.01 -6.63
CA GLY A 59 -8.78 6.65 -7.92
C GLY A 59 -8.58 5.68 -9.10
N ARG A 60 -7.43 5.79 -9.78
CA ARG A 60 -7.08 4.97 -10.95
C ARG A 60 -6.34 3.67 -10.63
N GLN A 61 -5.85 3.52 -9.40
CA GLN A 61 -5.09 2.34 -9.00
C GLN A 61 -6.05 1.19 -8.71
N GLU A 62 -5.70 0.00 -9.17
CA GLU A 62 -6.50 -1.19 -8.93
C GLU A 62 -6.42 -1.61 -7.46
N ARG A 63 -7.57 -1.96 -6.88
CA ARG A 63 -7.69 -2.62 -5.58
C ARG A 63 -7.70 -4.13 -5.82
N VAL A 64 -6.66 -4.84 -5.39
CA VAL A 64 -6.52 -6.29 -5.54
C VAL A 64 -6.33 -6.94 -4.18
#